data_AF-A0A9R1RVF1-F1
#
_entry.id   AF-A0A9R1RVF1-F1
#
_cell.length_a   1.000
_cell.length_b   1.000
_cell.length_c   1.000
_cell.angle_alpha   90.00
_cell.angle_beta   90.00
_cell.angle_gamma   90.00
#
_symmetry.space_group_name_H-M   'P 1'
#
loop_
_entity.id
_entity.type
_entity.pdbx_description
1 polymer ?
#
loop_
_entity_poly.entity_id
_entity_poly.type
_entity_poly.pdbx_seq_one_letter_code
_entity_poly.pdbx_strand_id
1 'polypeptide(L)'
;MSIMGHRIKIMPYSTFRLNLSVTSPYNADFDGDEMNMHVPQSFETRAEVLELMMVPKCIVSPQANRPVMGIVQDTLLGCRKMTKRDTLIEKDVFMNILMWWEDFDGKVPAPTILKPRPIWTGKQVFNLIIPKLINLIRFSAWHAETENGFTSPGDTVVRIEKGELLSGTLCKKTLGASSGSLIHVIW
;
A
#
# COMPACT_ATOMS: atom_id res chain seq x y z
N MET A 1 -13.28 -7.67 11.57
CA MET A 1 -13.21 -6.55 12.53
C MET A 1 -14.25 -5.56 12.08
N SER A 2 -15.36 -5.44 12.81
CA SER A 2 -16.59 -4.85 12.26
C SER A 2 -16.97 -3.49 12.88
N ILE A 3 -16.26 -3.04 13.91
CA ILE A 3 -16.41 -1.70 14.52
C ILE A 3 -14.99 -1.16 14.76
N MET A 4 -14.67 -0.01 14.17
CA MET A 4 -13.39 0.68 14.31
C MET A 4 -13.62 2.19 14.33
N GLY A 5 -12.73 2.93 14.99
CA GLY A 5 -12.77 4.38 15.09
C GLY A 5 -12.18 5.08 13.87
N HIS A 6 -12.87 6.12 13.39
CA HIS A 6 -12.46 6.94 12.24
C HIS A 6 -12.39 8.42 12.63
N ARG A 7 -11.58 9.19 11.88
CA ARG A 7 -11.61 10.66 11.96
C ARG A 7 -12.65 11.20 10.98
N ILE A 8 -13.51 12.09 11.45
CA ILE A 8 -14.56 12.70 10.64
C ILE A 8 -13.94 13.71 9.69
N LYS A 9 -14.32 13.65 8.41
CA LYS A 9 -14.07 14.68 7.39
C LYS A 9 -15.41 15.07 6.77
N ILE A 10 -15.78 16.34 6.90
CA ILE A 10 -17.03 16.86 6.35
C ILE A 10 -16.86 17.01 4.83
N MET A 11 -17.80 16.47 4.06
CA MET A 11 -17.81 16.51 2.61
C MET A 11 -19.24 16.78 2.12
N PRO A 12 -19.42 17.31 0.90
CA PRO A 12 -20.75 17.43 0.31
C PRO A 12 -21.40 16.04 0.09
N TYR A 13 -22.69 16.05 -0.28
CA TYR A 13 -23.54 14.88 -0.57
C TYR A 13 -23.98 14.07 0.67
N SER A 14 -24.90 13.13 0.47
CA SER A 14 -25.63 12.43 1.55
C SER A 14 -25.20 10.97 1.74
N THR A 15 -23.92 10.65 1.55
CA THR A 15 -23.38 9.28 1.72
C THR A 15 -22.10 9.28 2.54
N PHE A 16 -21.87 8.20 3.29
CA PHE A 16 -20.58 7.99 3.94
C PHE A 16 -19.50 7.65 2.91
N ARG A 17 -18.28 8.09 3.20
CA ARG A 17 -17.09 7.82 2.40
C ARG A 17 -16.01 7.24 3.30
N LEU A 18 -15.40 6.15 2.83
CA LEU A 18 -14.31 5.46 3.51
C LEU A 18 -13.23 5.07 2.50
N ASN A 19 -12.02 4.80 3.00
CA ASN A 19 -10.90 4.37 2.16
C ASN A 19 -11.11 2.93 1.64
N LEU A 20 -10.77 2.65 0.39
CA LEU A 20 -10.95 1.31 -0.21
C LEU A 20 -10.23 0.18 0.56
N SER A 21 -9.12 0.44 1.23
CA SER A 21 -8.42 -0.58 2.02
C SER A 21 -9.16 -1.02 3.28
N VAL A 22 -10.14 -0.22 3.76
CA VAL A 22 -10.95 -0.56 4.94
C VAL A 22 -12.24 -1.32 4.57
N THR A 23 -12.54 -1.50 3.29
CA THR A 23 -13.72 -2.29 2.88
C THR A 23 -13.61 -3.75 3.25
N SER A 24 -12.41 -4.32 3.17
CA SER A 24 -12.13 -5.74 3.49
C SER A 24 -12.52 -6.14 4.92
N PRO A 25 -12.12 -5.43 5.98
CA PRO A 25 -12.55 -5.78 7.35
C PRO A 25 -14.05 -5.57 7.60
N TYR A 26 -14.70 -4.64 6.90
CA TYR A 26 -16.15 -4.41 6.99
C TYR A 26 -16.98 -5.33 6.09
N ASN A 27 -16.35 -6.01 5.14
CA ASN A 27 -17.02 -6.76 4.08
C ASN A 27 -18.03 -5.89 3.31
N ALA A 28 -17.62 -4.67 2.96
CA ALA A 28 -18.42 -3.71 2.18
C ALA A 28 -18.03 -3.72 0.70
N ASP A 29 -18.98 -3.51 -0.21
CA ASP A 29 -18.76 -3.55 -1.67
C ASP A 29 -19.41 -2.39 -2.48
N PHE A 30 -20.08 -1.46 -1.80
CA PHE A 30 -20.68 -0.24 -2.36
C PHE A 30 -21.82 -0.46 -3.38
N ASP A 31 -22.50 -1.61 -3.33
CA ASP A 31 -23.65 -1.90 -4.21
C ASP A 31 -25.01 -1.41 -3.67
N GLY A 32 -25.00 -0.77 -2.49
CA GLY A 32 -26.20 -0.36 -1.75
C GLY A 32 -26.07 -0.46 -0.23
N ASP A 33 -24.90 -0.89 0.27
CA ASP A 33 -24.58 -1.02 1.70
C ASP A 33 -24.94 0.22 2.54
N GLU A 34 -25.54 -0.04 3.70
CA GLU A 34 -25.74 0.95 4.77
C GLU A 34 -24.79 0.68 5.94
N MET A 35 -24.24 1.74 6.52
CA MET A 35 -23.37 1.66 7.69
C MET A 35 -23.84 2.63 8.78
N ASN A 36 -23.87 2.16 10.03
CA ASN A 36 -24.22 2.98 11.18
C ASN A 36 -22.99 3.72 11.72
N MET A 37 -23.22 4.92 12.27
CA MET A 37 -22.20 5.72 12.94
C MET A 37 -22.64 6.05 14.36
N HIS A 38 -21.74 5.83 15.33
CA HIS A 38 -21.94 6.18 16.72
C HIS A 38 -20.92 7.25 17.13
N VAL A 39 -21.40 8.33 17.76
CA VAL A 39 -20.53 9.44 18.20
C VAL A 39 -20.29 9.33 19.70
N PRO A 40 -19.06 9.04 20.16
CA PRO A 40 -18.74 9.01 21.59
C PRO A 40 -18.92 10.41 22.20
N GLN A 41 -19.68 10.50 23.29
CA GLN A 41 -20.05 11.78 23.91
C GLN A 41 -19.08 12.24 25.02
N SER A 42 -18.54 11.30 25.81
CA SER A 42 -17.60 11.64 26.88
C SER A 42 -16.16 11.71 26.36
N PHE A 43 -15.33 12.54 27.01
CA PHE A 43 -13.90 12.62 26.70
C PHE A 43 -13.18 11.29 26.94
N GLU A 44 -13.58 10.56 27.96
CA GLU A 44 -13.02 9.25 28.30
C GLU A 44 -13.28 8.21 27.20
N THR A 45 -14.54 8.06 26.75
CA THR A 45 -14.87 7.14 25.66
C THR A 45 -14.24 7.59 24.33
N ARG A 46 -14.11 8.90 24.10
CA ARG A 46 -13.37 9.41 22.93
C ARG A 46 -11.90 9.01 22.99
N ALA A 47 -11.25 9.14 24.15
CA ALA A 47 -9.87 8.70 24.34
C ALA A 47 -9.73 7.19 24.17
N GLU A 48 -10.66 6.40 24.70
CA GLU A 48 -10.70 4.94 24.53
C GLU A 48 -10.78 4.54 23.04
N VAL A 49 -11.69 5.15 22.27
CA VAL A 49 -11.81 4.87 20.84
C VAL A 49 -10.52 5.27 20.10
N LEU A 50 -9.95 6.43 20.43
CA LEU A 50 -8.69 6.91 19.85
C LEU A 50 -7.52 5.97 20.17
N GLU A 51 -7.49 5.44 21.40
CA GLU A 51 -6.36 4.66 21.88
C GLU A 51 -6.44 3.17 21.53
N LEU A 52 -7.64 2.58 21.46
CA LEU A 52 -7.80 1.13 21.30
C LEU A 52 -8.38 0.72 19.95
N MET A 53 -9.30 1.51 19.39
CA MET A 53 -10.15 1.05 18.27
C MET A 53 -9.90 1.77 16.95
N MET A 54 -8.98 2.74 16.90
CA MET A 54 -8.69 3.46 15.65
C MET A 54 -8.21 2.52 14.54
N VAL A 55 -8.69 2.74 13.31
CA VAL A 55 -8.36 1.91 12.14
C VAL A 55 -6.86 1.56 12.02
N PRO A 56 -5.88 2.48 12.18
CA PRO A 56 -4.47 2.14 12.06
C PRO A 56 -3.97 1.13 13.12
N LYS A 57 -4.59 1.11 14.31
CA LYS A 57 -4.28 0.16 15.39
C LYS A 57 -4.93 -1.21 15.16
N CYS A 58 -5.91 -1.26 14.26
CA CYS A 58 -6.64 -2.45 13.86
C CYS A 58 -6.22 -2.94 12.46
N ILE A 59 -4.98 -2.72 12.01
CA ILE A 59 -4.53 -3.24 10.70
C ILE A 59 -4.27 -4.76 10.78
N VAL A 60 -3.63 -5.22 11.86
CA VAL A 60 -3.32 -6.64 12.10
C VAL A 60 -4.33 -7.23 13.08
N SER A 61 -4.95 -8.36 12.70
CA SER A 61 -5.91 -9.05 13.56
C SER A 61 -5.25 -10.15 14.38
N PRO A 62 -5.55 -10.27 15.69
CA PRO A 62 -5.07 -11.37 16.52
C PRO A 62 -5.70 -12.73 16.15
N GLN A 63 -6.80 -12.75 15.38
CA GLN A 63 -7.46 -13.99 14.96
C GLN A 63 -6.53 -14.92 14.16
N ALA A 64 -5.68 -14.34 13.31
CA ALA A 64 -4.82 -15.09 12.40
C ALA A 64 -3.40 -14.50 12.29
N ASN A 65 -3.04 -13.58 13.20
CA ASN A 65 -1.73 -12.91 13.25
C ASN A 65 -1.29 -12.39 11.87
N ARG A 66 -2.22 -11.76 11.16
CA ARG A 66 -1.99 -11.21 9.82
C ARG A 66 -2.82 -9.94 9.60
N PRO A 67 -2.43 -9.08 8.64
CA PRO A 67 -3.24 -7.93 8.28
C PRO A 67 -4.62 -8.35 7.81
N VAL A 68 -5.63 -7.54 8.12
CA VAL A 68 -6.98 -7.64 7.52
C VAL A 68 -7.23 -6.56 6.47
N MET A 69 -6.40 -5.52 6.45
CA MET A 69 -6.40 -4.48 5.43
C MET A 69 -5.24 -4.72 4.46
N GLY A 70 -5.46 -4.36 3.20
CA GLY A 70 -4.47 -4.49 2.14
C GLY A 70 -4.77 -3.57 0.98
N ILE A 71 -3.85 -3.51 0.01
CA ILE A 71 -4.12 -2.86 -1.26
C ILE A 71 -5.03 -3.78 -2.09
N VAL A 72 -6.16 -3.24 -2.55
CA VAL A 72 -7.22 -3.97 -3.25
C VAL A 72 -7.61 -3.30 -4.56
N GLN A 73 -8.40 -4.01 -5.37
CA GLN A 73 -9.03 -3.51 -6.60
C GLN A 73 -8.04 -2.79 -7.54
N ASP A 74 -8.39 -1.61 -8.03
CA ASP A 74 -7.66 -0.87 -9.06
C ASP A 74 -6.26 -0.49 -8.63
N THR A 75 -6.08 -0.11 -7.35
CA THR A 75 -4.76 0.21 -6.82
C THR A 75 -3.84 -1.01 -6.90
N LEU A 76 -4.35 -2.20 -6.57
CA LEU A 76 -3.56 -3.44 -6.65
C LEU A 76 -3.16 -3.77 -8.09
N LEU A 77 -4.08 -3.59 -9.03
CA LEU A 77 -3.81 -3.77 -10.47
C LEU A 77 -2.80 -2.74 -10.97
N GLY A 78 -2.97 -1.47 -10.57
CA GLY A 78 -2.08 -0.36 -10.85
C GLY A 78 -0.67 -0.61 -10.34
N CYS A 79 -0.51 -1.05 -9.08
CA CYS A 79 0.80 -1.40 -8.51
C CYS A 79 1.50 -2.49 -9.33
N ARG A 80 0.76 -3.53 -9.75
CA ARG A 80 1.34 -4.59 -10.59
C ARG A 80 1.83 -4.04 -11.94
N LYS A 81 1.01 -3.24 -12.64
CA LYS A 81 1.40 -2.65 -13.92
C LYS A 81 2.56 -1.68 -13.77
N MET A 82 2.54 -0.86 -12.71
CA MET A 82 3.56 0.14 -12.44
C MET A 82 4.91 -0.50 -12.09
N THR A 83 4.93 -1.60 -11.34
CA THR A 83 6.18 -2.25 -10.92
C THR A 83 6.78 -3.23 -11.90
N LYS A 84 6.24 -3.38 -13.12
CA LYS A 84 6.91 -4.17 -14.16
C LYS A 84 8.22 -3.51 -14.59
N ARG A 85 9.15 -4.32 -15.10
CA ARG A 85 10.49 -3.88 -15.56
C ARG A 85 10.44 -2.91 -16.75
N ASP A 86 9.45 -3.06 -17.61
CA ASP A 86 9.24 -2.27 -18.83
C ASP A 86 8.49 -0.95 -18.60
N THR A 87 8.05 -0.67 -17.36
CA THR A 87 7.35 0.58 -17.04
C THR A 87 8.35 1.71 -16.81
N LEU A 88 8.49 2.54 -17.83
CA LEU A 88 9.31 3.74 -17.87
C LEU A 88 8.44 4.99 -17.72
N ILE A 89 8.88 5.95 -16.90
CA ILE A 89 8.15 7.17 -16.55
C ILE A 89 9.01 8.37 -16.94
N GLU A 90 8.41 9.28 -17.72
CA GLU A 90 9.03 10.53 -18.14
C GLU A 90 9.08 11.55 -17.01
N LYS A 91 9.96 12.55 -17.14
CA LYS A 91 10.25 13.52 -16.08
C LYS A 91 9.00 14.27 -15.59
N ASP A 92 8.19 14.75 -16.53
CA ASP A 92 6.95 15.49 -16.28
C ASP A 92 5.91 14.63 -15.55
N VAL A 93 5.72 13.38 -15.99
CA VAL A 93 4.80 12.43 -15.32
C VAL A 93 5.32 12.06 -13.94
N PHE A 94 6.62 11.81 -13.80
CA PHE A 94 7.23 11.49 -12.51
C PHE A 94 7.06 12.64 -11.52
N MET A 95 7.29 13.88 -11.96
CA MET A 95 7.06 15.08 -11.14
C MET A 95 5.60 15.23 -10.73
N ASN A 96 4.65 14.94 -11.63
CA ASN A 96 3.22 14.95 -11.28
C ASN A 96 2.91 13.90 -10.20
N ILE A 97 3.46 12.69 -10.31
CA ILE A 97 3.30 11.64 -9.29
C ILE A 97 3.84 12.12 -7.93
N LEU A 98 5.00 12.80 -7.90
CA LEU A 98 5.56 13.34 -6.66
C LEU A 98 4.65 14.36 -5.97
N MET A 99 3.83 15.11 -6.72
CA MET A 99 2.91 16.08 -6.14
C MET A 99 1.79 15.44 -5.29
N TRP A 100 1.51 14.15 -5.51
CA TRP A 100 0.52 13.41 -4.71
C TRP A 100 1.07 12.88 -3.40
N TRP A 101 2.38 12.96 -3.21
CA TRP A 101 3.04 12.55 -2.00
C TRP A 101 3.02 13.69 -0.98
N GLU A 102 2.37 13.49 0.17
CA GLU A 102 2.26 14.52 1.21
C GLU A 102 3.59 14.75 1.97
N ASP A 103 4.32 13.69 2.33
CA ASP A 103 5.58 13.76 3.09
C ASP A 103 6.84 13.99 2.23
N PHE A 104 6.74 14.72 1.11
CA PHE A 104 7.81 14.73 0.10
C PHE A 104 8.87 15.74 0.55
N ASP A 105 10.12 15.28 0.68
CA ASP A 105 11.21 16.08 1.22
C ASP A 105 11.79 17.10 0.20
N GLY A 106 11.18 17.21 -0.98
CA GLY A 106 11.63 18.07 -2.07
C GLY A 106 12.80 17.49 -2.88
N LYS A 107 13.35 16.33 -2.49
CA LYS A 107 14.50 15.73 -3.17
C LYS A 107 14.05 14.73 -4.21
N VAL A 108 14.12 15.16 -5.47
CA VAL A 108 13.84 14.27 -6.60
C VAL A 108 14.97 13.24 -6.73
N PRO A 109 14.69 11.93 -6.70
CA PRO A 109 15.71 10.91 -6.87
C PRO A 109 16.31 10.96 -8.28
N ALA A 110 17.57 10.56 -8.42
CA ALA A 110 18.21 10.45 -9.73
C ALA A 110 17.45 9.45 -10.63
N PRO A 111 17.27 9.75 -11.93
CA PRO A 111 16.66 8.82 -12.87
C PRO A 111 17.51 7.56 -13.01
N THR A 112 16.87 6.40 -13.20
CA THR A 112 17.60 5.14 -13.47
C THR A 112 18.37 5.22 -14.79
N ILE A 113 17.77 5.87 -15.79
CA ILE A 113 18.37 6.04 -17.12
C ILE A 113 18.62 7.54 -17.33
N LEU A 114 19.89 7.91 -17.55
CA LEU A 114 20.31 9.30 -17.70
C LEU A 114 20.32 9.77 -19.17
N LYS A 115 20.65 8.87 -20.10
CA LYS A 115 20.77 9.13 -21.54
C LYS A 115 19.94 8.12 -22.34
N PRO A 116 19.35 8.48 -23.50
CA PRO A 116 19.44 9.79 -24.17
C PRO A 116 18.62 10.90 -23.49
N ARG A 117 17.69 10.53 -22.62
CA ARG A 117 16.86 11.43 -21.82
C ARG A 117 16.66 10.85 -20.41
N PRO A 118 16.42 11.69 -19.39
CA PRO A 118 16.21 11.21 -18.02
C PRO A 118 14.87 10.47 -17.91
N ILE A 119 14.93 9.21 -17.47
CA ILE A 119 13.76 8.33 -17.32
C ILE A 119 13.82 7.64 -15.96
N TRP A 120 12.69 7.61 -15.27
CA TRP A 120 12.48 6.89 -14.02
C TRP A 120 11.77 5.57 -14.27
N THR A 121 11.95 4.61 -13.37
CA THR A 121 11.18 3.36 -13.41
C THR A 121 10.00 3.43 -12.45
N GLY A 122 8.95 2.66 -12.72
CA GLY A 122 7.85 2.57 -11.77
C GLY A 122 8.26 2.02 -10.40
N LYS A 123 9.31 1.19 -10.32
CA LYS A 123 9.87 0.73 -9.03
C LYS A 123 10.48 1.88 -8.21
N GLN A 124 11.12 2.85 -8.86
CA GLN A 124 11.65 4.03 -8.15
C GLN A 124 10.57 4.85 -7.44
N VAL A 125 9.33 4.85 -7.96
CA VAL A 125 8.19 5.48 -7.27
C VAL A 125 7.95 4.79 -5.93
N PHE A 126 8.03 3.45 -5.87
CA PHE A 126 7.85 2.71 -4.62
C PHE A 126 8.99 2.88 -3.62
N ASN A 127 10.21 3.21 -4.08
CA ASN A 127 11.33 3.52 -3.17
C ASN A 127 11.08 4.78 -2.34
N LEU A 128 10.18 5.64 -2.82
CA LEU A 128 9.69 6.76 -2.04
C LEU A 128 8.68 6.22 -1.02
N ILE A 129 7.72 5.39 -1.45
CA ILE A 129 6.56 4.85 -0.67
C ILE A 129 7.00 4.07 0.56
N ILE A 130 8.03 3.25 0.39
CA ILE A 130 8.43 2.31 1.42
C ILE A 130 9.30 3.02 2.47
N PRO A 131 8.97 2.90 3.76
CA PRO A 131 9.81 3.44 4.82
C PRO A 131 11.25 2.95 4.73
N LYS A 132 12.19 3.85 5.00
CA LYS A 132 13.61 3.49 5.05
C LYS A 132 13.81 2.47 6.17
N LEU A 133 14.74 1.53 5.97
CA LEU A 133 15.07 0.37 6.85
C LEU A 133 14.23 -0.90 6.66
N ILE A 134 13.17 -0.89 5.86
CA ILE A 134 12.40 -2.12 5.59
C ILE A 134 13.19 -3.06 4.65
N ASN A 135 13.29 -4.33 5.04
CA ASN A 135 13.82 -5.40 4.21
C ASN A 135 12.74 -6.47 4.02
N LEU A 136 12.56 -6.93 2.78
CA LEU A 136 11.57 -7.96 2.45
C LEU A 136 12.01 -8.76 1.23
N ILE A 137 11.93 -10.08 1.34
CA ILE A 137 12.05 -11.00 0.20
C ILE A 137 10.75 -11.79 0.07
N ARG A 138 10.10 -11.68 -1.08
CA ARG A 138 8.86 -12.38 -1.43
C ARG A 138 8.90 -12.83 -2.89
N PHE A 139 7.99 -13.72 -3.23
CA PHE A 139 7.80 -14.17 -4.60
C PHE A 139 6.45 -13.69 -5.14
N SER A 140 6.45 -13.20 -6.38
CA SER A 140 5.24 -12.90 -7.13
C SER A 140 4.39 -14.17 -7.31
N ALA A 141 3.12 -14.00 -7.70
CA ALA A 141 2.19 -15.13 -7.77
C ALA A 141 2.57 -16.18 -8.85
N TRP A 142 3.31 -15.75 -9.87
CA TRP A 142 3.77 -16.55 -11.02
C TRP A 142 5.28 -16.85 -10.98
N HIS A 143 5.89 -16.83 -9.80
CA HIS A 143 7.28 -17.27 -9.64
C HIS A 143 7.38 -18.78 -9.86
N ALA A 144 8.33 -19.22 -10.70
CA ALA A 144 8.56 -20.63 -10.97
C ALA A 144 9.51 -21.21 -9.91
N GLU A 145 9.21 -22.41 -9.41
CA GLU A 145 10.00 -23.08 -8.36
C GLU A 145 11.43 -23.45 -8.82
N THR A 146 11.67 -23.49 -10.13
CA THR A 146 12.99 -23.72 -10.71
C THR A 146 13.89 -22.48 -10.66
N GLU A 147 13.34 -21.29 -10.42
CA GLU A 147 14.07 -20.03 -10.35
C GLU A 147 14.63 -19.78 -8.94
N ASN A 148 15.83 -20.32 -8.64
CA ASN A 148 16.45 -20.19 -7.31
C ASN A 148 17.39 -18.97 -7.16
N GLY A 149 17.54 -18.16 -8.20
CA GLY A 149 18.43 -17.00 -8.20
C GLY A 149 17.79 -15.74 -7.62
N PHE A 150 18.61 -14.84 -7.07
CA PHE A 150 18.15 -13.49 -6.65
C PHE A 150 17.69 -12.62 -7.83
N THR A 151 18.16 -12.93 -9.04
CA THR A 151 17.76 -12.28 -10.28
C THR A 151 16.86 -13.22 -11.07
N SER A 152 15.57 -12.88 -11.17
CA SER A 152 14.60 -13.64 -11.96
C SER A 152 14.46 -13.06 -13.36
N PRO A 153 14.51 -13.88 -14.43
CA PRO A 153 14.19 -13.44 -15.79
C PRO A 153 12.81 -12.78 -15.86
N GLY A 154 11.82 -13.40 -15.23
CA GLY A 154 10.43 -12.94 -15.18
C GLY A 154 10.13 -11.83 -14.17
N ASP A 155 11.14 -11.28 -13.50
CA ASP A 155 10.98 -10.22 -12.48
C ASP A 155 9.96 -10.60 -11.39
N THR A 156 10.13 -11.82 -10.87
CA THR A 156 9.22 -12.52 -9.95
C THR A 156 9.72 -12.52 -8.50
N VAL A 157 11.00 -12.29 -8.28
CA VAL A 157 11.62 -12.19 -6.94
C VAL A 157 11.53 -10.75 -6.47
N VAL A 158 10.59 -10.49 -5.56
CA VAL A 158 10.37 -9.19 -4.93
C VAL A 158 11.39 -8.99 -3.82
N ARG A 159 12.33 -8.08 -4.04
CA ARG A 159 13.40 -7.77 -3.10
C ARG A 159 13.36 -6.29 -2.75
N ILE A 160 13.09 -6.02 -1.48
CA ILE A 160 13.13 -4.69 -0.89
C ILE A 160 14.28 -4.69 0.12
N GLU A 161 15.22 -3.76 -0.02
CA GLU A 161 16.32 -3.58 0.92
C GLU A 161 16.45 -2.13 1.33
N LYS A 162 16.50 -1.87 2.64
CA LYS A 162 16.57 -0.53 3.23
C LYS A 162 15.50 0.43 2.70
N GLY A 163 14.32 -0.09 2.37
CA GLY A 163 13.21 0.68 1.78
C GLY A 163 13.30 0.93 0.28
N GLU A 164 14.22 0.27 -0.44
CA GLU A 164 14.34 0.34 -1.90
C GLU A 164 13.91 -0.97 -2.55
N LEU A 165 12.93 -0.91 -3.46
CA LEU A 165 12.49 -2.01 -4.30
C LEU A 165 13.49 -2.24 -5.44
N LEU A 166 14.38 -3.21 -5.23
CA LEU A 166 15.46 -3.54 -6.17
C LEU A 166 14.96 -4.37 -7.36
N SER A 167 14.09 -5.35 -7.11
CA SER A 167 13.58 -6.26 -8.13
C SER A 167 12.18 -6.76 -7.80
N GLY A 168 11.50 -7.32 -8.80
CA GLY A 168 10.24 -8.02 -8.66
C GLY A 168 9.01 -7.16 -8.90
N THR A 169 7.96 -7.82 -9.39
CA THR A 169 6.66 -7.19 -9.63
C THR A 169 5.75 -7.38 -8.41
N LEU A 170 5.20 -6.28 -7.90
CA LEU A 170 4.31 -6.30 -6.74
C LEU A 170 2.95 -6.89 -7.11
N CYS A 171 2.42 -7.75 -6.24
CA CYS A 171 1.13 -8.39 -6.42
C CYS A 171 0.40 -8.58 -5.08
N LYS A 172 -0.74 -9.27 -5.10
CA LYS A 172 -1.54 -9.58 -3.90
C LYS A 172 -0.72 -10.26 -2.79
N LYS A 173 0.26 -11.10 -3.13
CA LYS A 173 1.14 -11.75 -2.15
C LYS A 173 2.03 -10.74 -1.40
N THR A 174 2.37 -9.61 -2.00
CA THR A 174 3.23 -8.59 -1.35
C THR A 174 2.43 -7.47 -0.71
N LEU A 175 1.39 -6.97 -1.38
CA LEU A 175 0.62 -5.80 -0.94
C LEU A 175 -0.75 -6.13 -0.31
N GLY A 176 -1.13 -7.41 -0.29
CA GLY A 176 -2.40 -7.85 0.28
C GLY A 176 -2.32 -8.22 1.77
N ALA A 177 -3.43 -8.75 2.27
CA ALA A 177 -3.66 -9.16 3.66
C ALA A 177 -3.04 -10.53 4.04
N SER A 178 -1.99 -10.97 3.34
CA SER A 178 -1.30 -12.23 3.63
C SER A 178 -0.29 -12.08 4.76
N SER A 179 -0.01 -13.15 5.50
CA SER A 179 1.10 -13.14 6.47
C SER A 179 2.44 -12.88 5.78
N GLY A 180 3.27 -12.06 6.44
CA GLY A 180 4.55 -11.58 5.93
C GLY A 180 4.45 -10.72 4.66
N SER A 181 3.29 -10.10 4.41
CA SER A 181 3.18 -9.06 3.38
C SER A 181 3.95 -7.81 3.78
N LEU A 182 4.20 -6.91 2.84
CA LEU A 182 4.87 -5.65 3.09
C LEU A 182 4.14 -4.82 4.17
N ILE A 183 2.81 -4.80 4.13
CA ILE A 183 1.99 -4.12 5.14
C ILE A 183 2.20 -4.75 6.53
N HIS A 184 2.34 -6.08 6.60
CA HIS A 184 2.58 -6.75 7.87
C HIS A 184 3.94 -6.42 8.49
N VAL A 185 4.96 -6.20 7.65
CA VAL A 185 6.32 -5.88 8.11
C VAL A 185 6.46 -4.40 8.50
N ILE A 186 5.63 -3.53 7.92
CA ILE A 186 5.64 -2.08 8.21
C ILE A 186 4.83 -1.74 9.46
N TRP A 187 3.77 -2.50 9.76
CA TRP A 187 2.92 -2.29 10.94
C TRP A 187 3.68 -2.60 12.24
#